data_AF-A0A418LVY8-F1
#
_entry.id   AF-A0A418LVY8-F1
#
_cell.length_a   1.000
_cell.length_b   1.000
_cell.length_c   1.000
_cell.angle_alpha   90.00
_cell.angle_beta   90.00
_cell.angle_gamma   90.00
#
_symmetry.space_group_name_H-M   'P 1'
#
loop_
_entity.id
_entity.type
_entity.pdbx_description
1 polymer ?
#
loop_
_entity_poly.entity_id
_entity_poly.type
_entity_poly.pdbx_seq_one_letter_code
_entity_poly.pdbx_strand_id
1 'polypeptide(L)'
;MSKTVAGADRWDVNGGRRDRDADGGASKDPYSRAGVDIDAGNQAAARYARLSEQTQRPEVLDGIGGFSGGFLLNVQKYSQPVLVSGTDGVGTKLKVALAAGQHRGVGVDCVAMCVNDILTSGAEPLFFLDYLAMQSLDVDLAAELVAGVADGCVQAGCALIGGETAELADLYRPGEYDLAGTAVGVVQQNKRIDGSRAVAGDVVVGLASNGLHSNGFTLVRQLVAQSGVGWQDHLPGWHGSVAEELLRPTQIYVQAVHHLLTHAVEIKAMAHITGGGLVDNLPRVLPTHLAARLYPGSWPVEAVFTWLQRQSGLSFAAAARIWNMGVGYTLVVKPTEVGQTLELLAEVGQQAYVIGELVEQGDQGDQGDQGDQGKTRPSNRVQWATRARLAVFASGEGTNLQALLDHQHTHPDWPGEIVLVVSDKPGCRALARAEQAGVAVFAARPRDYSDKAGFEAAIALALRQHGVNWLVLAGYMRIIGPVLLEAYPNRIFNIHPSLLPAFPGRHAVADALAAGASVTGVTVHWVDEGIDSGPILAQERVPIDPGWSESELLANIHGAEHRLYPAVIERTIRASMATLIEME
;
A
#
# COMPACT_ATOMS: atom_id res chain seq x y z
N MET A 1 3.74 5.62 69.40
CA MET A 1 4.89 6.47 69.04
C MET A 1 4.49 7.29 67.82
N SER A 2 4.62 8.60 67.94
CA SER A 2 3.91 9.63 67.18
C SER A 2 4.42 9.85 65.76
N LYS A 3 3.48 10.33 64.92
CA LYS A 3 3.63 10.98 63.62
C LYS A 3 4.81 11.97 63.55
N THR A 4 5.38 12.15 62.35
CA THR A 4 5.23 13.35 61.46
C THR A 4 6.50 13.52 60.62
N VAL A 5 6.38 13.48 59.28
CA VAL A 5 7.33 14.13 58.37
C VAL A 5 6.53 15.15 57.58
N ALA A 6 6.78 16.42 57.85
CA ALA A 6 6.28 17.55 57.09
C ALA A 6 7.46 18.52 56.93
N GLY A 7 8.01 18.58 55.72
CA GLY A 7 8.93 19.62 55.29
C GLY A 7 8.22 20.46 54.24
N ALA A 8 7.64 21.58 54.69
CA ALA A 8 7.09 22.62 53.84
C ALA A 8 8.08 23.79 53.87
N ASP A 9 8.75 24.05 52.75
CA ASP A 9 9.57 25.25 52.61
C ASP A 9 8.72 26.43 52.14
N ARG A 10 8.94 27.53 52.84
CA ARG A 10 8.08 28.69 52.99
C ARG A 10 8.22 29.66 51.82
N TRP A 11 7.08 30.16 51.38
CA TRP A 11 6.97 31.41 50.62
C TRP A 11 7.32 32.57 51.55
N ASP A 12 8.32 33.38 51.17
CA ASP A 12 8.68 34.61 51.88
C ASP A 12 8.05 35.81 51.16
N VAL A 13 7.27 36.59 51.91
CA VAL A 13 6.55 37.78 51.46
C VAL A 13 6.96 38.97 52.34
N ASN A 14 7.31 40.05 51.66
CA ASN A 14 7.54 41.43 52.11
C ASN A 14 8.96 41.87 52.50
N GLY A 15 9.55 42.73 51.65
CA GLY A 15 9.54 44.16 52.01
C GLY A 15 10.87 44.91 51.99
N GLY A 16 11.25 45.43 50.81
CA GLY A 16 11.56 46.86 50.61
C GLY A 16 12.95 47.40 50.93
N ARG A 17 13.61 47.98 49.90
CA ARG A 17 14.02 49.40 49.90
C ARG A 17 14.34 49.89 48.49
N ARG A 18 13.98 51.15 48.27
CA ARG A 18 14.01 51.92 47.02
C ARG A 18 15.45 52.32 46.69
N ASP A 19 15.82 52.19 45.42
CA ASP A 19 16.63 53.21 44.75
C ASP A 19 15.97 53.54 43.41
N ARG A 20 15.86 54.85 43.16
CA ARG A 20 15.27 55.43 41.95
C ARG A 20 16.43 55.66 40.99
N ASP A 21 16.38 55.01 39.83
CA ASP A 21 16.94 55.56 38.60
C ASP A 21 15.90 55.33 37.50
N ALA A 22 15.53 56.44 36.86
CA ALA A 22 14.64 56.49 35.71
C ALA A 22 15.51 56.55 34.45
N ASP A 23 15.34 55.62 33.51
CA ASP A 23 14.48 55.78 32.33
C ASP A 23 14.93 54.85 31.18
N GLY A 24 13.96 54.31 30.42
CA GLY A 24 14.21 53.78 29.08
C GLY A 24 14.32 52.27 28.87
N GLY A 25 13.53 51.43 29.54
CA GLY A 25 13.40 50.00 29.19
C GLY A 25 11.97 49.53 29.36
N ALA A 26 11.23 49.36 28.27
CA ALA A 26 9.88 48.82 28.29
C ALA A 26 9.89 47.49 29.08
N SER A 27 9.22 47.50 30.23
CA SER A 27 9.01 46.31 31.05
C SER A 27 8.21 45.29 30.23
N LYS A 28 8.90 44.35 29.58
CA LYS A 28 8.24 43.17 28.98
C LYS A 28 7.39 42.48 30.04
N ASP A 29 6.12 42.28 29.70
CA ASP A 29 5.07 41.59 30.47
C ASP A 29 5.62 40.33 31.17
N PRO A 30 5.33 40.10 32.47
CA PRO A 30 5.65 38.84 33.15
C PRO A 30 5.32 37.57 32.34
N TYR A 31 4.26 37.62 31.52
CA TYR A 31 3.86 36.53 30.61
C TYR A 31 4.85 36.37 29.44
N SER A 32 5.29 37.49 28.84
CA SER A 32 6.36 37.51 27.83
C SER A 32 7.71 37.03 28.39
N ARG A 33 7.99 37.26 29.68
CA ARG A 33 9.20 36.73 30.35
C ARG A 33 9.15 35.22 30.58
N ALA A 34 7.96 34.63 30.67
CA ALA A 34 7.75 33.19 30.73
C ALA A 34 7.79 32.52 29.33
N GLY A 35 8.05 33.30 28.28
CA GLY A 35 8.19 32.80 26.91
C GLY A 35 6.91 32.80 26.09
N VAL A 36 5.83 33.46 26.55
CA VAL A 36 4.53 33.49 25.85
C VAL A 36 4.33 34.83 25.13
N ASP A 37 4.10 34.79 23.82
CA ASP A 37 3.83 35.98 22.99
C ASP A 37 2.36 36.07 22.59
N ILE A 38 1.62 36.96 23.25
CA ILE A 38 0.18 37.16 23.05
C ILE A 38 -0.13 37.70 21.64
N ASP A 39 0.73 38.57 21.10
CA ASP A 39 0.51 39.17 19.78
C ASP A 39 0.76 38.14 18.68
N ALA A 40 1.79 37.30 18.83
CA ALA A 40 2.03 36.16 17.95
C ALA A 40 0.86 35.16 18.01
N GLY A 41 0.33 34.86 19.19
CA GLY A 41 -0.85 34.01 19.37
C GLY A 41 -2.08 34.54 18.64
N ASN A 42 -2.37 35.84 18.76
CA ASN A 42 -3.48 36.48 18.05
C ASN A 42 -3.32 36.43 16.52
N GLN A 43 -2.10 36.64 16.03
CA GLN A 43 -1.80 36.55 14.59
C GLN A 43 -1.98 35.13 14.06
N ALA A 44 -1.50 34.12 14.81
CA ALA A 44 -1.67 32.71 14.47
C ALA A 44 -3.16 32.35 14.42
N ALA A 45 -3.93 32.70 15.45
CA ALA A 45 -5.38 32.45 15.52
C ALA A 45 -6.13 33.03 14.31
N ALA A 46 -5.82 34.27 13.90
CA ALA A 46 -6.43 34.88 12.72
C ALA A 46 -6.07 34.17 11.40
N ARG A 47 -4.88 33.58 11.29
CA ARG A 47 -4.49 32.75 10.14
C ARG A 47 -5.23 31.41 10.17
N TYR A 48 -5.33 30.76 11.32
CA TYR A 48 -6.03 29.49 11.47
C TYR A 48 -7.51 29.62 11.14
N ALA A 49 -8.16 30.71 11.58
CA ALA A 49 -9.55 30.99 11.24
C ALA A 49 -9.76 30.99 9.71
N ARG A 50 -8.93 31.73 8.95
CA ARG A 50 -9.00 31.74 7.48
C ARG A 50 -8.73 30.37 6.85
N LEU A 51 -7.77 29.61 7.38
CA LEU A 51 -7.49 28.26 6.90
C LEU A 51 -8.66 27.30 7.17
N SER A 52 -9.38 27.47 8.28
CA SER A 52 -10.56 26.64 8.58
C SER A 52 -11.75 26.92 7.66
N GLU A 53 -11.85 28.12 7.08
CA GLU A 53 -12.94 28.50 6.17
C GLU A 53 -13.03 27.59 4.94
N GLN A 54 -11.91 27.06 4.45
CA GLN A 54 -11.91 26.13 3.30
C GLN A 54 -12.41 24.72 3.66
N THR A 55 -12.46 24.40 4.96
CA THR A 55 -12.94 23.09 5.47
C THR A 55 -14.43 23.13 5.86
N GLN A 56 -15.10 24.25 5.61
CA GLN A 56 -16.46 24.47 6.08
C GLN A 56 -17.44 23.42 5.56
N ARG A 57 -18.33 23.03 6.46
CA ARG A 57 -19.45 22.13 6.18
C ARG A 57 -20.75 22.81 6.63
N PRO A 58 -21.89 22.57 5.96
CA PRO A 58 -23.18 23.16 6.34
C PRO A 58 -23.60 22.85 7.78
N GLU A 59 -23.08 21.77 8.37
CA GLU A 59 -23.37 21.33 9.72
C GLU A 59 -22.58 22.08 10.81
N VAL A 60 -21.56 22.87 10.46
CA VAL A 60 -20.76 23.63 11.44
C VAL A 60 -21.59 24.77 12.02
N LEU A 61 -21.65 24.86 13.35
CA LEU A 61 -22.39 25.90 14.08
C LEU A 61 -21.48 27.04 14.53
N ASP A 62 -20.27 26.71 14.98
CA ASP A 62 -19.29 27.64 15.51
C ASP A 62 -17.92 27.32 14.89
N GLY A 63 -17.21 28.34 14.40
CA GLY A 63 -15.88 28.21 13.80
C GLY A 63 -14.74 28.44 14.80
N ILE A 64 -13.49 28.45 14.29
CA ILE A 64 -12.29 28.71 15.09
C ILE A 64 -12.32 30.14 15.68
N GLY A 65 -11.98 30.27 16.97
CA GLY A 65 -11.86 31.55 17.69
C GLY A 65 -12.73 31.65 18.95
N GLY A 66 -13.70 30.75 19.11
CA GLY A 66 -14.45 30.57 20.36
C GLY A 66 -13.79 29.56 21.31
N PHE A 67 -14.38 29.37 22.50
CA PHE A 67 -13.92 28.35 23.47
C PHE A 67 -14.20 26.90 23.03
N SER A 68 -15.07 26.70 22.03
CA SER A 68 -15.46 25.39 21.51
C SER A 68 -16.00 25.52 20.09
N GLY A 69 -15.81 24.48 19.27
CA GLY A 69 -16.50 24.30 17.99
C GLY A 69 -17.79 23.50 18.15
N GLY A 70 -18.83 23.86 17.39
CA GLY A 70 -20.12 23.17 17.38
C GLY A 70 -20.39 22.50 16.04
N PHE A 71 -20.93 21.28 16.06
CA PHE A 71 -21.31 20.52 14.85
C PHE A 71 -22.71 19.91 15.01
N LEU A 72 -23.61 20.21 14.07
CA LEU A 72 -24.98 19.72 14.07
C LEU A 72 -25.06 18.30 13.50
N LEU A 73 -25.43 17.33 14.33
CA LEU A 73 -25.62 15.96 13.89
C LEU A 73 -26.93 15.79 13.11
N ASN A 74 -26.85 15.31 11.86
CA ASN A 74 -28.02 14.99 11.05
C ASN A 74 -28.70 13.69 11.50
N VAL A 75 -29.60 13.78 12.48
CA VAL A 75 -30.38 12.64 13.01
C VAL A 75 -31.43 12.08 12.05
N GLN A 76 -31.72 12.77 10.95
CA GLN A 76 -32.58 12.25 9.89
C GLN A 76 -31.82 11.28 8.98
N LYS A 77 -30.55 11.58 8.67
CA LYS A 77 -29.63 10.71 7.93
C LYS A 77 -29.19 9.52 8.78
N TYR A 78 -28.93 9.73 10.07
CA TYR A 78 -28.51 8.69 11.02
C TYR A 78 -29.54 8.55 12.15
N SER A 79 -30.48 7.62 11.99
CA SER A 79 -31.54 7.38 12.97
C SER A 79 -31.05 6.70 14.25
N GLN A 80 -29.93 5.96 14.17
CA GLN A 80 -29.23 5.35 15.31
C GLN A 80 -27.73 5.68 15.19
N PRO A 81 -27.36 6.95 15.44
CA PRO A 81 -26.00 7.39 15.23
C PRO A 81 -25.08 6.81 16.30
N VAL A 82 -23.95 6.26 15.85
CA VAL A 82 -22.81 5.92 16.70
C VAL A 82 -21.69 6.88 16.35
N LEU A 83 -21.26 7.67 17.32
CA LEU A 83 -20.08 8.52 17.18
C LEU A 83 -18.83 7.68 17.37
N VAL A 84 -17.90 7.80 16.43
CA VAL A 84 -16.59 7.14 16.45
C VAL A 84 -15.55 8.24 16.52
N SER A 85 -14.60 8.11 17.43
CA SER A 85 -13.50 9.06 17.57
C SER A 85 -12.17 8.33 17.52
N GLY A 86 -11.16 9.03 17.01
CA GLY A 86 -9.78 8.56 16.95
C GLY A 86 -8.85 9.74 17.16
N THR A 87 -7.81 9.54 17.95
CA THR A 87 -6.75 10.53 18.18
C THR A 87 -5.41 9.89 17.87
N ASP A 88 -4.57 10.62 17.14
CA ASP A 88 -3.25 10.15 16.76
C ASP A 88 -2.31 11.34 16.52
N GLY A 89 -1.01 11.07 16.49
CA GLY A 89 0.02 12.02 16.12
C GLY A 89 0.77 11.60 14.86
N VAL A 90 1.63 12.48 14.36
CA VAL A 90 2.46 12.18 13.18
C VAL A 90 3.62 11.24 13.52
N GLY A 91 4.19 11.38 14.71
CA GLY A 91 5.33 10.59 15.17
C GLY A 91 6.67 11.05 14.57
N THR A 92 7.64 10.15 14.45
CA THR A 92 9.04 10.55 14.17
C THR A 92 9.31 11.02 12.74
N LYS A 93 8.31 11.00 11.84
CA LYS A 93 8.35 11.68 10.54
C LYS A 93 8.55 13.18 10.68
N LEU A 94 8.08 13.78 11.78
CA LEU A 94 8.31 15.20 12.12
C LEU A 94 9.80 15.57 12.11
N LYS A 95 10.67 14.64 12.49
CA LYS A 95 12.12 14.89 12.50
C LYS A 95 12.73 14.94 11.10
N VAL A 96 12.12 14.29 10.11
CA VAL A 96 12.52 14.42 8.70
C VAL A 96 12.02 15.75 8.16
N ALA A 97 10.77 16.14 8.46
CA ALA A 97 10.20 17.42 8.09
C ALA A 97 11.04 18.60 8.61
N LEU A 98 11.44 18.54 9.90
CA LEU A 98 12.36 19.49 10.52
C LEU A 98 13.72 19.55 9.84
N ALA A 99 14.32 18.41 9.51
CA ALA A 99 15.63 18.37 8.87
C ALA A 99 15.60 18.87 7.43
N ALA A 100 14.47 18.73 6.73
CA ALA A 100 14.28 19.15 5.35
C ALA A 100 13.71 20.58 5.21
N GLY A 101 13.14 21.15 6.28
CA GLY A 101 12.42 22.42 6.23
C GLY A 101 11.11 22.35 5.41
N GLN A 102 10.41 21.22 5.49
CA GLN A 102 9.16 20.97 4.73
C GLN A 102 8.08 20.47 5.69
N HIS A 103 7.06 21.29 5.98
CA HIS A 103 6.15 21.04 7.11
C HIS A 103 4.70 20.82 6.71
N ARG A 104 4.22 21.41 5.62
CA ARG A 104 2.81 21.31 5.22
C ARG A 104 2.31 19.86 5.08
N GLY A 105 3.13 18.96 4.54
CA GLY A 105 2.75 17.56 4.35
C GLY A 105 2.43 16.81 5.65
N VAL A 106 3.11 17.15 6.76
CA VAL A 106 2.87 16.48 8.05
C VAL A 106 1.54 16.88 8.70
N GLY A 107 0.96 18.02 8.32
CA GLY A 107 -0.41 18.37 8.69
C GLY A 107 -1.44 17.41 8.07
N VAL A 108 -1.24 17.05 6.79
CA VAL A 108 -2.05 16.04 6.10
C VAL A 108 -1.87 14.67 6.73
N ASP A 109 -0.63 14.29 7.07
CA ASP A 109 -0.34 13.04 7.78
C ASP A 109 -1.15 12.93 9.09
N CYS A 110 -1.19 14.00 9.89
CA CYS A 110 -1.92 14.03 11.16
C CYS A 110 -3.42 13.74 10.98
N VAL A 111 -4.04 14.35 9.97
CA VAL A 111 -5.46 14.11 9.65
C VAL A 111 -5.65 12.69 9.17
N ALA A 112 -4.83 12.25 8.20
CA ALA A 112 -4.93 10.95 7.58
C ALA A 112 -4.86 9.81 8.60
N MET A 113 -3.94 9.90 9.57
CA MET A 113 -3.80 8.91 10.65
C MET A 113 -5.11 8.71 11.42
N CYS A 114 -5.77 9.81 11.80
CA CYS A 114 -7.01 9.75 12.57
C CYS A 114 -8.23 9.35 11.72
N VAL A 115 -8.40 9.95 10.53
CA VAL A 115 -9.61 9.72 9.72
C VAL A 115 -9.65 8.32 9.12
N ASN A 116 -8.51 7.77 8.71
CA ASN A 116 -8.43 6.41 8.20
C ASN A 116 -8.73 5.37 9.29
N ASP A 117 -8.37 5.65 10.55
CA ASP A 117 -8.67 4.80 11.69
C ASP A 117 -10.17 4.75 11.98
N ILE A 118 -10.85 5.89 12.11
CA ILE A 118 -12.31 5.87 12.34
C ILE A 118 -13.08 5.30 11.14
N LEU A 119 -12.54 5.46 9.93
CA LEU A 119 -13.11 4.92 8.69
C LEU A 119 -13.19 3.39 8.72
N THR A 120 -12.33 2.70 9.49
CA THR A 120 -12.36 1.22 9.62
C THR A 120 -13.70 0.68 10.14
N SER A 121 -14.45 1.51 10.86
CA SER A 121 -15.80 1.17 11.34
C SER A 121 -16.92 1.49 10.34
N GLY A 122 -16.57 2.03 9.16
CA GLY A 122 -17.51 2.59 8.18
C GLY A 122 -18.01 3.99 8.55
N ALA A 123 -17.31 4.71 9.43
CA ALA A 123 -17.71 6.05 9.86
C ALA A 123 -17.41 7.10 8.78
N GLU A 124 -18.36 8.03 8.59
CA GLU A 124 -18.14 9.27 7.85
C GLU A 124 -17.46 10.28 8.80
N PRO A 125 -16.26 10.79 8.46
CA PRO A 125 -15.65 11.89 9.21
C PRO A 125 -16.54 13.14 9.19
N LEU A 126 -16.78 13.72 10.36
CA LEU A 126 -17.59 14.94 10.51
C LEU A 126 -16.70 16.16 10.73
N PHE A 127 -15.87 16.10 11.76
CA PHE A 127 -15.00 17.21 12.15
C PHE A 127 -13.68 16.73 12.75
N PHE A 128 -12.74 17.66 12.81
CA PHE A 128 -11.38 17.46 13.28
C PHE A 128 -10.99 18.54 14.29
N LEU A 129 -10.16 18.16 15.25
CA LEU A 129 -9.45 19.08 16.13
C LEU A 129 -7.96 18.78 16.14
N ASP A 130 -7.11 19.80 16.20
CA ASP A 130 -5.67 19.66 16.30
C ASP A 130 -5.09 20.19 17.61
N TYR A 131 -3.95 19.65 18.01
CA TYR A 131 -3.13 20.14 19.12
C TYR A 131 -1.70 20.28 18.63
N LEU A 132 -1.22 21.52 18.58
CA LEU A 132 0.12 21.88 18.15
C LEU A 132 0.93 22.34 19.36
N ALA A 133 1.99 21.62 19.69
CA ALA A 133 2.91 22.00 20.75
C ALA A 133 4.28 22.34 20.16
N MET A 134 4.89 23.42 20.63
CA MET A 134 6.23 23.83 20.17
C MET A 134 7.01 24.54 21.27
N GLN A 135 8.33 24.65 21.10
CA GLN A 135 9.18 25.32 22.08
C GLN A 135 8.84 26.82 22.21
N SER A 136 8.64 27.50 21.09
CA SER A 136 8.22 28.90 21.01
C SER A 136 7.45 29.10 19.71
N LEU A 137 6.45 30.00 19.73
CA LEU A 137 5.54 30.20 18.61
C LEU A 137 6.22 30.88 17.42
N ASP A 138 6.48 30.08 16.39
CA ASP A 138 6.75 30.56 15.03
C ASP A 138 5.43 30.59 14.25
N VAL A 139 4.89 31.78 14.03
CA VAL A 139 3.59 32.01 13.39
C VAL A 139 3.55 31.50 11.95
N ASP A 140 4.66 31.55 11.21
CA ASP A 140 4.71 31.12 9.82
C ASP A 140 4.75 29.59 9.73
N LEU A 141 5.61 28.94 10.53
CA LEU A 141 5.65 27.49 10.65
C LEU A 141 4.32 26.92 11.14
N ALA A 142 3.74 27.51 12.17
CA ALA A 142 2.47 27.05 12.73
C ALA A 142 1.32 27.18 11.71
N ALA A 143 1.29 28.28 10.96
CA ALA A 143 0.32 28.45 9.87
C ALA A 143 0.55 27.43 8.73
N GLU A 144 1.79 27.06 8.41
CA GLU A 144 2.08 26.03 7.42
C GLU A 144 1.56 24.64 7.86
N LEU A 145 1.78 24.28 9.13
CA LEU A 145 1.28 23.03 9.72
C LEU A 145 -0.26 22.96 9.69
N VAL A 146 -0.92 24.02 10.18
CA VAL A 146 -2.39 24.11 10.20
C VAL A 146 -2.96 24.16 8.77
N ALA A 147 -2.25 24.74 7.80
CA ALA A 147 -2.66 24.69 6.40
C ALA A 147 -2.66 23.24 5.88
N GLY A 148 -1.65 22.44 6.26
CA GLY A 148 -1.64 21.00 5.97
C GLY A 148 -2.78 20.24 6.62
N VAL A 149 -3.10 20.55 7.89
CA VAL A 149 -4.28 19.97 8.57
C VAL A 149 -5.55 20.32 7.80
N ALA A 150 -5.73 21.58 7.41
CA ALA A 150 -6.89 22.01 6.65
C ALA A 150 -6.97 21.32 5.28
N ASP A 151 -5.84 21.14 4.57
CA ASP A 151 -5.78 20.38 3.31
C ASP A 151 -6.22 18.92 3.52
N GLY A 152 -5.80 18.29 4.61
CA GLY A 152 -6.22 16.94 4.99
C GLY A 152 -7.72 16.85 5.30
N CYS A 153 -8.25 17.83 6.03
CA CYS A 153 -9.69 17.92 6.33
C CYS A 153 -10.54 18.05 5.06
N VAL A 154 -10.11 18.87 4.10
CA VAL A 154 -10.76 18.98 2.78
C VAL A 154 -10.78 17.63 2.05
N GLN A 155 -9.64 16.93 2.00
CA GLN A 155 -9.55 15.61 1.37
C GLN A 155 -10.42 14.56 2.06
N ALA A 156 -10.50 14.60 3.39
CA ALA A 156 -11.35 13.70 4.19
C ALA A 156 -12.83 14.09 4.16
N GLY A 157 -13.17 15.27 3.66
CA GLY A 157 -14.52 15.82 3.69
C GLY A 157 -15.00 16.15 5.11
N CYS A 158 -14.11 16.47 6.06
CA CYS A 158 -14.48 16.88 7.42
C CYS A 158 -14.13 18.36 7.68
N ALA A 159 -14.75 18.95 8.69
CA ALA A 159 -14.50 20.34 9.07
C ALA A 159 -13.45 20.46 10.18
N LEU A 160 -12.50 21.40 10.04
CA LEU A 160 -11.61 21.81 11.13
C LEU A 160 -12.35 22.83 12.01
N ILE A 161 -12.84 22.39 13.17
CA ILE A 161 -13.74 23.23 14.00
C ILE A 161 -13.07 23.80 15.25
N GLY A 162 -11.82 23.43 15.51
CA GLY A 162 -11.08 23.93 16.67
C GLY A 162 -9.71 23.28 16.77
N GLY A 163 -8.88 23.83 17.65
CA GLY A 163 -7.57 23.31 17.96
C GLY A 163 -6.91 24.14 19.05
N GLU A 164 -5.70 23.77 19.45
CA GLU A 164 -4.94 24.45 20.49
C GLU A 164 -3.47 24.57 20.07
N THR A 165 -2.85 25.70 20.41
CA THR A 165 -1.41 25.94 20.19
C THR A 165 -0.72 26.25 21.51
N ALA A 166 0.21 25.38 21.90
CA ALA A 166 0.91 25.46 23.18
C ALA A 166 2.40 25.79 23.00
N GLU A 167 2.86 26.88 23.62
CA GLU A 167 4.27 27.21 23.79
C GLU A 167 4.82 26.54 25.06
N LEU A 168 5.73 25.58 24.89
CA LEU A 168 6.23 24.70 25.94
C LEU A 168 7.77 24.68 25.94
N ALA A 169 8.36 25.85 26.25
CA ALA A 169 9.79 26.14 26.11
C ALA A 169 10.72 25.19 26.87
N ASP A 170 10.31 24.70 28.03
CA ASP A 170 11.10 23.78 28.87
C ASP A 170 10.96 22.31 28.46
N LEU A 171 9.99 21.98 27.59
CA LEU A 171 9.70 20.62 27.16
C LEU A 171 10.29 20.30 25.78
N TYR A 172 10.15 21.23 24.83
CA TYR A 172 10.64 21.05 23.46
C TYR A 172 11.99 21.72 23.25
N ARG A 173 12.83 21.13 22.40
CA ARG A 173 14.08 21.77 21.99
C ARG A 173 13.79 22.90 20.99
N PRO A 174 14.69 23.88 20.83
CA PRO A 174 14.52 24.96 19.86
C PRO A 174 14.21 24.42 18.45
N GLY A 175 13.15 24.96 17.85
CA GLY A 175 12.65 24.56 16.53
C GLY A 175 11.88 23.24 16.49
N GLU A 176 11.77 22.49 17.60
CA GLU A 176 10.97 21.26 17.63
C GLU A 176 9.49 21.57 17.93
N TYR A 177 8.63 20.78 17.31
CA TYR A 177 7.18 20.79 17.53
C TYR A 177 6.64 19.35 17.53
N ASP A 178 5.44 19.19 18.09
CA ASP A 178 4.61 18.00 17.99
C ASP A 178 3.21 18.39 17.50
N LEU A 179 2.60 17.49 16.74
CA LEU A 179 1.28 17.68 16.15
C LEU A 179 0.44 16.43 16.40
N ALA A 180 -0.65 16.63 17.12
CA ALA A 180 -1.66 15.61 17.37
C ALA A 180 -3.02 16.07 16.83
N GLY A 181 -3.86 15.10 16.50
CA GLY A 181 -5.17 15.34 15.94
C GLY A 181 -6.23 14.47 16.60
N THR A 182 -7.49 14.86 16.45
CA THR A 182 -8.65 14.10 16.85
C THR A 182 -9.72 14.21 15.77
N ALA A 183 -10.05 13.08 15.14
CA ALA A 183 -11.18 12.99 14.23
C ALA A 183 -12.42 12.46 14.97
N VAL A 184 -13.58 13.05 14.68
CA VAL A 184 -14.87 12.52 15.09
C VAL A 184 -15.70 12.25 13.84
N GLY A 185 -16.24 11.04 13.74
CA GLY A 185 -17.13 10.62 12.68
C GLY A 185 -18.39 9.97 13.20
N VAL A 186 -19.29 9.64 12.28
CA VAL A 186 -20.55 8.99 12.59
C VAL A 186 -20.77 7.79 11.68
N VAL A 187 -21.31 6.72 12.25
CA VAL A 187 -21.83 5.57 11.52
C VAL A 187 -23.22 5.22 12.03
N GLN A 188 -24.10 4.77 11.13
CA GLN A 188 -25.36 4.17 11.55
C GLN A 188 -25.08 2.83 12.24
N GLN A 189 -25.66 2.58 13.42
CA GLN A 189 -25.38 1.39 14.24
C GLN A 189 -25.44 0.07 13.44
N ASN A 190 -26.48 -0.13 12.63
CA ASN A 190 -26.68 -1.36 11.85
C ASN A 190 -25.81 -1.47 10.58
N LYS A 191 -25.11 -0.39 10.20
CA LYS A 191 -24.16 -0.37 9.07
C LYS A 191 -22.70 -0.41 9.51
N ARG A 192 -22.43 -0.42 10.82
CA ARG A 192 -21.08 -0.49 11.35
C ARG A 192 -20.37 -1.73 10.83
N ILE A 193 -19.12 -1.54 10.44
CA ILE A 193 -18.21 -2.59 9.98
C ILE A 193 -17.30 -2.95 11.14
N ASP A 194 -17.25 -4.23 11.51
CA ASP A 194 -16.51 -4.71 12.69
C ASP A 194 -15.81 -6.06 12.46
N GLY A 195 -15.81 -6.58 11.22
CA GLY A 195 -15.20 -7.84 10.88
C GLY A 195 -16.01 -9.09 11.23
N SER A 196 -17.09 -8.98 12.01
CA SER A 196 -17.85 -10.15 12.49
C SER A 196 -18.51 -10.97 11.38
N ARG A 197 -18.74 -10.36 10.21
CA ARG A 197 -19.31 -11.00 9.01
C ARG A 197 -18.27 -11.65 8.09
N ALA A 198 -16.98 -11.50 8.39
CA ALA A 198 -15.90 -12.12 7.63
C ALA A 198 -15.95 -13.65 7.79
N VAL A 199 -15.70 -14.37 6.70
CA VAL A 199 -15.64 -15.83 6.66
C VAL A 199 -14.43 -16.29 5.84
N ALA A 200 -14.01 -17.55 6.02
CA ALA A 200 -13.00 -18.16 5.15
C ALA A 200 -13.44 -18.11 3.68
N GLY A 201 -12.50 -17.82 2.78
CA GLY A 201 -12.73 -17.59 1.36
C GLY A 201 -13.05 -16.14 0.99
N ASP A 202 -13.32 -15.24 1.94
CA ASP A 202 -13.40 -13.82 1.63
C ASP A 202 -12.06 -13.27 1.12
N VAL A 203 -12.12 -12.29 0.23
CA VAL A 203 -10.93 -11.75 -0.46
C VAL A 203 -10.42 -10.50 0.25
N VAL A 204 -9.10 -10.43 0.42
CA VAL A 204 -8.42 -9.25 0.95
C VAL A 204 -7.97 -8.37 -0.23
N VAL A 205 -8.54 -7.18 -0.32
CA VAL A 205 -8.17 -6.15 -1.28
C VAL A 205 -7.30 -5.11 -0.59
N GLY A 206 -6.08 -4.89 -1.09
CA GLY A 206 -5.16 -3.87 -0.61
C GLY A 206 -5.22 -2.61 -1.46
N LEU A 207 -5.33 -1.44 -0.83
CA LEU A 207 -5.30 -0.13 -1.46
C LEU A 207 -3.87 0.41 -1.39
N ALA A 208 -3.38 0.92 -2.52
CA ALA A 208 -2.02 1.43 -2.62
C ALA A 208 -1.76 2.56 -1.60
N SER A 209 -0.59 2.55 -0.98
CA SER A 209 -0.08 3.65 -0.17
C SER A 209 0.51 4.76 -1.04
N ASN A 210 0.81 5.90 -0.42
CA ASN A 210 1.59 6.99 -1.01
C ASN A 210 2.93 7.05 -0.25
N GLY A 211 3.85 6.14 -0.59
CA GLY A 211 5.09 5.94 0.18
C GLY A 211 4.85 5.35 1.58
N LEU A 212 5.74 5.70 2.53
CA LEU A 212 5.77 5.11 3.88
C LEU A 212 4.61 5.52 4.80
N HIS A 213 3.83 6.51 4.41
CA HIS A 213 2.85 7.18 5.30
C HIS A 213 3.55 7.78 6.53
N SER A 214 3.11 7.48 7.76
CA SER A 214 3.62 8.08 8.99
C SER A 214 4.24 7.09 9.99
N ASN A 215 4.65 5.89 9.54
CA ASN A 215 5.12 4.82 10.43
C ASN A 215 6.53 4.32 10.09
N GLY A 216 7.27 3.83 11.10
CA GLY A 216 8.61 3.27 10.95
C GLY A 216 9.75 4.29 10.79
N PHE A 217 9.45 5.60 10.91
CA PHE A 217 10.40 6.68 10.61
C PHE A 217 11.64 6.74 11.52
N THR A 218 11.58 6.17 12.72
CA THR A 218 12.74 6.06 13.59
C THR A 218 13.82 5.19 12.94
N LEU A 219 13.44 4.03 12.41
CA LEU A 219 14.36 3.12 11.72
C LEU A 219 14.79 3.72 10.37
N VAL A 220 13.86 4.31 9.62
CA VAL A 220 14.17 4.98 8.33
C VAL A 220 15.28 6.01 8.51
N ARG A 221 15.17 6.89 9.53
CA ARG A 221 16.19 7.90 9.81
C ARG A 221 17.55 7.30 10.16
N GLN A 222 17.56 6.19 10.89
CA GLN A 222 18.81 5.48 11.21
C GLN A 222 19.45 4.90 9.95
N LEU A 223 18.68 4.28 9.06
CA LEU A 223 19.16 3.70 7.81
C LEU A 223 19.67 4.77 6.83
N VAL A 224 18.98 5.91 6.73
CA VAL A 224 19.46 7.06 5.93
C VAL A 224 20.78 7.58 6.48
N ALA A 225 20.89 7.80 7.80
CA ALA A 225 22.12 8.27 8.42
C ALA A 225 23.30 7.28 8.25
N GLN A 226 23.03 5.97 8.35
CA GLN A 226 24.06 4.92 8.19
C GLN A 226 24.52 4.74 6.75
N SER A 227 23.62 4.95 5.77
CA SER A 227 23.96 4.84 4.35
C SER A 227 24.79 6.03 3.85
N GLY A 228 24.84 7.13 4.62
CA GLY A 228 25.58 8.36 4.27
C GLY A 228 24.88 9.22 3.22
N VAL A 229 23.63 8.90 2.86
CA VAL A 229 22.82 9.65 1.89
C VAL A 229 22.27 10.92 2.54
N GLY A 230 22.36 12.04 1.82
CA GLY A 230 21.80 13.33 2.23
C GLY A 230 20.32 13.48 1.86
N TRP A 231 19.61 14.39 2.56
CA TRP A 231 18.18 14.65 2.33
C TRP A 231 17.86 15.16 0.92
N GLN A 232 18.82 15.81 0.25
CA GLN A 232 18.64 16.37 -1.09
C GLN A 232 19.17 15.45 -2.20
N ASP A 233 19.70 14.28 -1.84
CA ASP A 233 20.20 13.33 -2.84
C ASP A 233 19.03 12.67 -3.57
N HIS A 234 19.27 12.25 -4.81
CA HIS A 234 18.33 11.51 -5.63
C HIS A 234 18.74 10.04 -5.70
N LEU A 235 17.82 9.15 -5.36
CA LEU A 235 18.04 7.70 -5.43
C LEU A 235 17.29 7.09 -6.63
N PRO A 236 17.83 6.04 -7.27
CA PRO A 236 17.17 5.40 -8.40
C PRO A 236 15.76 4.90 -8.06
N GLY A 237 14.77 5.29 -8.86
CA GLY A 237 13.37 4.88 -8.72
C GLY A 237 12.59 5.61 -7.62
N TRP A 238 13.17 6.62 -6.96
CA TRP A 238 12.48 7.47 -5.99
C TRP A 238 11.85 8.69 -6.69
N HIS A 239 10.78 9.22 -6.11
CA HIS A 239 10.08 10.42 -6.55
C HIS A 239 10.73 11.67 -5.95
N GLY A 240 11.73 12.21 -6.67
CA GLY A 240 12.45 13.40 -6.24
C GLY A 240 13.64 13.06 -5.33
N SER A 241 13.93 13.96 -4.40
CA SER A 241 14.98 13.82 -3.39
C SER A 241 14.57 12.85 -2.27
N VAL A 242 15.53 12.42 -1.44
CA VAL A 242 15.25 11.61 -0.26
C VAL A 242 14.21 12.26 0.67
N ALA A 243 14.30 13.57 0.88
CA ALA A 243 13.31 14.32 1.66
C ALA A 243 11.93 14.28 0.99
N GLU A 244 11.83 14.59 -0.29
CA GLU A 244 10.56 14.61 -1.02
C GLU A 244 9.87 13.25 -1.01
N GLU A 245 10.61 12.16 -1.25
CA GLU A 245 10.08 10.79 -1.20
C GLU A 245 9.56 10.43 0.20
N LEU A 246 10.38 10.67 1.24
CA LEU A 246 10.02 10.31 2.62
C LEU A 246 8.95 11.22 3.22
N LEU A 247 8.75 12.43 2.69
CA LEU A 247 7.74 13.39 3.13
C LEU A 247 6.48 13.38 2.27
N ARG A 248 6.34 12.46 1.31
CA ARG A 248 5.07 12.19 0.64
C ARG A 248 3.95 12.02 1.70
N PRO A 249 2.86 12.80 1.61
CA PRO A 249 1.79 12.73 2.61
C PRO A 249 1.08 11.38 2.64
N THR A 250 0.63 10.98 3.82
CA THR A 250 -0.21 9.79 4.03
C THR A 250 -1.49 9.91 3.21
N GLN A 251 -1.85 8.82 2.54
CA GLN A 251 -3.04 8.77 1.70
C GLN A 251 -4.31 8.77 2.57
N ILE A 252 -5.30 9.58 2.20
CA ILE A 252 -6.62 9.60 2.84
C ILE A 252 -7.58 8.74 2.02
N TYR A 253 -8.15 7.69 2.64
CA TYR A 253 -8.95 6.67 1.93
C TYR A 253 -10.47 6.89 2.00
N VAL A 254 -10.92 8.01 2.59
CA VAL A 254 -12.33 8.29 2.87
C VAL A 254 -13.17 8.27 1.60
N GLN A 255 -12.75 8.99 0.55
CA GLN A 255 -13.48 9.04 -0.73
C GLN A 255 -13.60 7.66 -1.37
N ALA A 256 -12.51 6.87 -1.36
CA ALA A 256 -12.49 5.53 -1.94
C ALA A 256 -13.49 4.59 -1.24
N VAL A 257 -13.47 4.55 0.09
CA VAL A 257 -14.40 3.72 0.87
C VAL A 257 -15.83 4.24 0.75
N HIS A 258 -16.06 5.55 0.80
CA HIS A 258 -17.40 6.12 0.65
C HIS A 258 -17.99 5.78 -0.72
N HIS A 259 -17.21 5.84 -1.80
CA HIS A 259 -17.66 5.46 -3.14
C HIS A 259 -18.11 3.99 -3.20
N LEU A 260 -17.39 3.08 -2.54
CA LEU A 260 -17.81 1.67 -2.43
C LEU A 260 -19.12 1.50 -1.65
N LEU A 261 -19.24 2.18 -0.51
CA LEU A 261 -20.43 2.09 0.35
C LEU A 261 -21.67 2.68 -0.31
N THR A 262 -21.55 3.77 -1.08
CA THR A 262 -22.68 4.37 -1.82
C THR A 262 -23.16 3.48 -2.96
N HIS A 263 -22.27 2.67 -3.54
CA HIS A 263 -22.58 1.64 -4.55
C HIS A 263 -22.95 0.28 -3.94
N ALA A 264 -23.20 0.24 -2.63
CA ALA A 264 -23.66 -0.93 -1.89
C ALA A 264 -22.73 -2.15 -1.93
N VAL A 265 -21.42 -1.95 -2.10
CA VAL A 265 -20.43 -3.02 -1.90
C VAL A 265 -20.41 -3.42 -0.42
N GLU A 266 -20.55 -4.72 -0.14
CA GLU A 266 -20.52 -5.22 1.23
C GLU A 266 -19.08 -5.39 1.73
N ILE A 267 -18.55 -4.35 2.38
CA ILE A 267 -17.27 -4.43 3.08
C ILE A 267 -17.49 -5.08 4.45
N LYS A 268 -16.78 -6.19 4.69
CA LYS A 268 -16.92 -7.01 5.91
C LYS A 268 -15.93 -6.64 7.00
N ALA A 269 -14.72 -6.25 6.62
CA ALA A 269 -13.67 -5.76 7.52
C ALA A 269 -12.80 -4.73 6.80
N MET A 270 -12.19 -3.83 7.56
CA MET A 270 -11.24 -2.84 7.05
C MET A 270 -10.09 -2.68 8.03
N ALA A 271 -8.86 -2.56 7.54
CA ALA A 271 -7.71 -2.27 8.38
C ALA A 271 -6.87 -1.14 7.78
N HIS A 272 -6.54 -0.16 8.62
CA HIS A 272 -5.56 0.86 8.31
C HIS A 272 -4.16 0.31 8.61
N ILE A 273 -3.27 0.34 7.63
CA ILE A 273 -1.95 -0.29 7.72
C ILE A 273 -0.93 0.72 8.26
N THR A 274 -0.79 0.75 9.59
CA THR A 274 0.07 1.67 10.34
C THR A 274 1.21 0.92 11.05
N GLY A 275 1.60 1.33 12.26
CA GLY A 275 2.59 0.61 13.07
C GLY A 275 2.18 -0.85 13.30
N GLY A 276 3.10 -1.77 13.00
CA GLY A 276 2.80 -3.21 12.96
C GLY A 276 2.50 -3.74 11.54
N GLY A 277 2.40 -2.85 10.55
CA GLY A 277 2.26 -3.17 9.12
C GLY A 277 1.08 -4.10 8.81
N LEU A 278 1.18 -4.87 7.74
CA LEU A 278 0.15 -5.84 7.33
C LEU A 278 0.00 -6.96 8.38
N VAL A 279 1.10 -7.32 9.02
CA VAL A 279 1.19 -8.46 9.95
C VAL A 279 0.35 -8.23 11.20
N ASP A 280 0.44 -7.07 11.83
CA ASP A 280 -0.24 -6.83 13.10
C ASP A 280 -1.57 -6.07 12.96
N ASN A 281 -1.83 -5.36 11.86
CA ASN A 281 -3.05 -4.54 11.72
C ASN A 281 -4.23 -5.33 11.16
N LEU A 282 -4.04 -6.08 10.07
CA LEU A 282 -5.13 -6.85 9.45
C LEU A 282 -5.78 -7.86 10.43
N PRO A 283 -5.04 -8.64 11.24
CA PRO A 283 -5.67 -9.57 12.18
C PRO A 283 -6.52 -8.91 13.28
N ARG A 284 -6.31 -7.61 13.59
CA ARG A 284 -7.07 -6.91 14.66
C ARG A 284 -8.55 -6.78 14.32
N VAL A 285 -8.88 -6.79 13.04
CA VAL A 285 -10.26 -6.61 12.54
C VAL A 285 -10.89 -7.92 12.08
N LEU A 286 -10.24 -9.05 12.34
CA LEU A 286 -10.72 -10.37 11.91
C LEU A 286 -11.14 -11.24 13.11
N PRO A 287 -12.26 -11.98 13.01
CA PRO A 287 -12.67 -12.98 14.00
C PRO A 287 -11.54 -13.97 14.33
N THR A 288 -11.39 -14.37 15.58
CA THR A 288 -10.22 -15.15 16.07
C THR A 288 -10.04 -16.54 15.44
N HIS A 289 -11.01 -17.05 14.69
CA HIS A 289 -10.91 -18.33 13.96
C HIS A 289 -10.38 -18.15 12.53
N LEU A 290 -10.20 -16.92 12.05
CA LEU A 290 -9.71 -16.65 10.71
C LEU A 290 -8.25 -16.20 10.72
N ALA A 291 -7.52 -16.48 9.64
CA ALA A 291 -6.23 -15.90 9.34
C ALA A 291 -6.27 -15.26 7.93
N ALA A 292 -5.35 -14.35 7.65
CA ALA A 292 -5.18 -13.79 6.31
C ALA A 292 -3.99 -14.46 5.62
N ARG A 293 -4.23 -15.10 4.47
CA ARG A 293 -3.17 -15.62 3.61
C ARG A 293 -2.89 -14.60 2.50
N LEU A 294 -1.75 -13.95 2.58
CA LEU A 294 -1.36 -12.88 1.67
C LEU A 294 -0.45 -13.40 0.54
N TYR A 295 -0.49 -12.75 -0.61
CA TYR A 295 0.21 -13.13 -1.85
C TYR A 295 1.35 -12.14 -2.15
N PRO A 296 2.58 -12.35 -1.64
CA PRO A 296 3.72 -11.53 -2.01
C PRO A 296 3.85 -11.38 -3.54
N GLY A 297 4.13 -10.15 -3.98
CA GLY A 297 4.27 -9.82 -5.40
C GLY A 297 2.96 -9.60 -6.18
N SER A 298 1.79 -9.74 -5.54
CA SER A 298 0.49 -9.43 -6.18
C SER A 298 0.16 -7.93 -6.24
N TRP A 299 0.97 -7.09 -5.58
CA TRP A 299 0.94 -5.63 -5.66
C TRP A 299 2.37 -5.09 -5.89
N PRO A 300 2.52 -3.86 -6.41
CA PRO A 300 3.83 -3.24 -6.59
C PRO A 300 4.43 -2.82 -5.23
N VAL A 301 5.71 -3.11 -5.04
CA VAL A 301 6.50 -2.61 -3.91
C VAL A 301 7.44 -1.53 -4.43
N GLU A 302 7.23 -0.29 -4.01
CA GLU A 302 8.00 0.86 -4.47
C GLU A 302 9.49 0.77 -4.10
N ALA A 303 10.34 1.49 -4.84
CA ALA A 303 11.80 1.44 -4.71
C ALA A 303 12.28 1.82 -3.30
N VAL A 304 11.58 2.73 -2.62
CA VAL A 304 11.89 3.15 -1.24
C VAL A 304 11.84 1.97 -0.26
N PHE A 305 10.85 1.07 -0.37
CA PHE A 305 10.74 -0.10 0.49
C PHE A 305 11.82 -1.12 0.19
N THR A 306 12.11 -1.35 -1.09
CA THR A 306 13.18 -2.25 -1.50
C THR A 306 14.55 -1.74 -1.03
N TRP A 307 14.77 -0.42 -1.09
CA TRP A 307 15.98 0.20 -0.57
C TRP A 307 16.07 0.02 0.96
N LEU A 308 15.00 0.33 1.70
CA LEU A 308 14.97 0.18 3.16
C LEU A 308 15.23 -1.26 3.59
N GLN A 309 14.57 -2.22 2.96
CA GLN A 309 14.75 -3.64 3.23
C GLN A 309 16.21 -4.09 3.01
N ARG A 310 16.84 -3.63 1.91
CA ARG A 310 18.25 -3.91 1.62
C ARG A 310 19.19 -3.29 2.66
N GLN A 311 18.94 -2.04 3.07
CA GLN A 311 19.76 -1.38 4.08
C GLN A 311 19.60 -2.02 5.47
N SER A 312 18.39 -2.49 5.79
CA SER A 312 18.12 -3.10 7.10
C SER A 312 18.51 -4.57 7.19
N GLY A 313 18.65 -5.27 6.05
CA GLY A 313 18.86 -6.72 6.01
C GLY A 313 17.66 -7.50 6.55
N LEU A 314 16.44 -6.95 6.45
CA LEU A 314 15.24 -7.60 6.99
C LEU A 314 14.62 -8.53 5.94
N SER A 315 14.09 -9.67 6.38
CA SER A 315 13.16 -10.46 5.57
C SER A 315 11.92 -9.65 5.22
N PHE A 316 11.24 -10.01 4.14
CA PHE A 316 10.03 -9.30 3.73
C PHE A 316 8.95 -9.33 4.81
N ALA A 317 8.80 -10.47 5.51
CA ALA A 317 7.83 -10.60 6.60
C ALA A 317 8.13 -9.65 7.77
N ALA A 318 9.41 -9.48 8.12
CA ALA A 318 9.82 -8.55 9.17
C ALA A 318 9.63 -7.09 8.71
N ALA A 319 10.00 -6.76 7.47
CA ALA A 319 9.76 -5.46 6.87
C ALA A 319 8.26 -5.11 6.82
N ALA A 320 7.40 -6.06 6.45
CA ALA A 320 5.94 -5.92 6.39
C ALA A 320 5.25 -5.83 7.76
N ARG A 321 6.00 -6.02 8.86
CA ARG A 321 5.55 -5.72 10.22
C ARG A 321 5.94 -4.30 10.66
N ILE A 322 6.85 -3.64 9.95
CA ILE A 322 7.31 -2.28 10.27
C ILE A 322 6.67 -1.27 9.32
N TRP A 323 6.73 -1.54 8.03
CA TRP A 323 6.28 -0.69 6.96
C TRP A 323 5.08 -1.29 6.24
N ASN A 324 4.31 -0.43 5.58
CA ASN A 324 3.10 -0.80 4.84
C ASN A 324 3.40 -1.59 3.53
N MET A 325 4.67 -1.58 3.08
CA MET A 325 5.17 -2.27 1.89
C MET A 325 4.35 -1.98 0.61
N GLY A 326 3.78 -0.79 0.48
CA GLY A 326 2.96 -0.40 -0.68
C GLY A 326 1.45 -0.50 -0.47
N VAL A 327 0.97 -1.05 0.65
CA VAL A 327 -0.46 -1.19 0.95
C VAL A 327 -0.81 -0.40 2.21
N GLY A 328 -1.49 0.73 2.07
CA GLY A 328 -1.84 1.59 3.21
C GLY A 328 -3.18 1.27 3.86
N TYR A 329 -4.06 0.54 3.17
CA TYR A 329 -5.38 0.17 3.68
C TYR A 329 -5.82 -1.17 3.09
N THR A 330 -6.59 -1.95 3.85
CA THR A 330 -7.15 -3.22 3.36
C THR A 330 -8.66 -3.28 3.55
N LEU A 331 -9.35 -3.89 2.60
CA LEU A 331 -10.77 -4.22 2.64
C LEU A 331 -10.93 -5.74 2.58
N VAL A 332 -11.92 -6.28 3.28
CA VAL A 332 -12.37 -7.67 3.12
C VAL A 332 -13.73 -7.66 2.46
N VAL A 333 -13.84 -8.29 1.30
CA VAL A 333 -15.05 -8.35 0.47
C VAL A 333 -15.33 -9.79 0.03
N LYS A 334 -16.54 -10.06 -0.47
CA LYS A 334 -16.88 -11.37 -1.03
C LYS A 334 -16.12 -11.60 -2.35
N PRO A 335 -15.75 -12.85 -2.68
CA PRO A 335 -15.16 -13.18 -3.98
C PRO A 335 -15.95 -12.65 -5.19
N THR A 336 -17.28 -12.70 -5.10
CA THR A 336 -18.18 -12.25 -6.17
C THR A 336 -18.22 -10.74 -6.37
N GLU A 337 -17.73 -9.96 -5.40
CA GLU A 337 -17.75 -8.48 -5.41
C GLU A 337 -16.38 -7.87 -5.73
N VAL A 338 -15.34 -8.68 -5.87
CA VAL A 338 -13.96 -8.22 -6.14
C VAL A 338 -13.89 -7.38 -7.41
N GLY A 339 -14.50 -7.85 -8.51
CA GLY A 339 -14.45 -7.15 -9.79
C GLY A 339 -15.05 -5.75 -9.70
N GLN A 340 -16.28 -5.66 -9.19
CA GLN A 340 -16.97 -4.39 -8.94
C GLN A 340 -16.18 -3.48 -7.98
N THR A 341 -15.58 -4.05 -6.93
CA THR A 341 -14.78 -3.30 -5.96
C THR A 341 -13.58 -2.62 -6.64
N LEU A 342 -12.82 -3.36 -7.44
CA LEU A 342 -11.64 -2.80 -8.12
C LEU A 342 -12.01 -1.78 -9.21
N GLU A 343 -13.12 -1.99 -9.92
CA GLU A 343 -13.64 -1.04 -10.92
C GLU A 343 -14.03 0.29 -10.26
N LEU A 344 -14.84 0.25 -9.20
CA LEU A 344 -15.27 1.45 -8.47
C LEU A 344 -14.09 2.20 -7.85
N LEU A 345 -13.09 1.48 -7.31
CA LEU A 345 -11.88 2.11 -6.80
C LEU A 345 -11.09 2.82 -7.91
N ALA A 346 -10.98 2.21 -9.10
CA ALA A 346 -10.31 2.81 -10.24
C ALA A 346 -11.01 4.08 -10.75
N GLU A 347 -12.35 4.15 -10.71
CA GLU A 347 -13.13 5.34 -11.10
C GLU A 347 -12.77 6.60 -10.30
N VAL A 348 -12.43 6.43 -9.02
CA VAL A 348 -11.99 7.52 -8.13
C VAL A 348 -10.46 7.66 -8.07
N GLY A 349 -9.74 6.99 -8.97
CA GLY A 349 -8.29 7.03 -9.06
C GLY A 349 -7.55 6.25 -7.96
N GLN A 350 -8.25 5.44 -7.15
CA GLN A 350 -7.63 4.62 -6.12
C GLN A 350 -7.13 3.31 -6.72
N GLN A 351 -5.81 3.12 -6.72
CA GLN A 351 -5.21 1.84 -7.10
C GLN A 351 -5.44 0.80 -6.00
N ALA A 352 -5.85 -0.41 -6.41
CA ALA A 352 -6.09 -1.52 -5.51
C ALA A 352 -5.78 -2.87 -6.18
N TYR A 353 -5.49 -3.86 -5.33
CA TYR A 353 -5.00 -5.18 -5.72
C TYR A 353 -5.66 -6.26 -4.85
N VAL A 354 -5.93 -7.44 -5.41
CA VAL A 354 -6.19 -8.61 -4.56
C VAL A 354 -4.85 -9.05 -3.99
N ILE A 355 -4.70 -8.87 -2.67
CA ILE A 355 -3.45 -9.15 -1.96
C ILE A 355 -3.49 -10.45 -1.16
N GLY A 356 -4.65 -11.10 -1.07
CA GLY A 356 -4.81 -12.30 -0.27
C GLY A 356 -6.25 -12.75 -0.14
N GLU A 357 -6.45 -13.75 0.72
CA GLU A 357 -7.75 -14.26 1.10
C GLU A 357 -7.78 -14.62 2.58
N LEU A 358 -8.97 -14.70 3.16
CA LEU A 358 -9.18 -15.22 4.49
C LEU A 358 -9.23 -16.75 4.46
N VAL A 359 -8.61 -17.37 5.44
CA VAL A 359 -8.59 -18.82 5.63
C VAL A 359 -8.98 -19.16 7.06
N GLU A 360 -9.39 -20.41 7.29
CA GLU A 360 -9.48 -20.92 8.65
C GLU A 360 -8.10 -20.89 9.30
N GLN A 361 -8.04 -20.39 10.52
CA GLN A 361 -6.83 -20.43 11.33
C GLN A 361 -6.62 -21.88 11.76
N GLY A 362 -5.56 -22.52 11.25
CA GLY A 362 -5.20 -23.88 11.67
C GLY A 362 -4.82 -23.94 13.15
N ASP A 363 -5.04 -25.11 13.78
CA ASP A 363 -4.54 -25.48 15.11
C ASP A 363 -3.00 -25.59 15.09
N GLN A 364 -2.28 -24.49 14.88
CA GLN A 364 -0.87 -24.45 15.22
C GLN A 364 -0.76 -24.01 16.68
N GLY A 365 -0.50 -25.01 17.53
CA GLY A 365 -0.31 -24.86 18.97
C GLY A 365 0.64 -23.72 19.28
N ASP A 366 0.22 -22.93 20.25
CA ASP A 366 0.93 -21.83 20.89
C ASP A 366 2.32 -22.28 21.38
N GLN A 367 3.33 -22.27 20.50
CA GLN A 367 4.74 -22.22 20.91
C GLN A 367 5.12 -20.75 21.07
N GLY A 368 4.44 -20.09 22.01
CA GLY A 368 4.84 -18.80 22.53
C GLY A 368 6.11 -18.94 23.36
N ASP A 369 7.15 -18.24 22.93
CA ASP A 369 8.31 -17.90 23.74
C ASP A 369 7.83 -17.32 25.09
N GLN A 370 8.15 -18.01 26.19
CA GLN A 370 7.76 -17.58 27.54
C GLN A 370 8.65 -16.41 27.97
N GLY A 371 8.27 -15.21 27.55
CA GLY A 371 8.90 -13.97 27.97
C GLY A 371 7.88 -12.82 28.04
N ASP A 372 7.56 -12.43 29.27
CA ASP A 372 6.80 -11.24 29.68
C ASP A 372 5.26 -11.36 29.78
N GLN A 373 4.76 -11.22 31.02
CA GLN A 373 3.36 -11.30 31.37
C GLN A 373 2.67 -9.95 31.09
N GLY A 374 2.07 -9.81 29.92
CA GLY A 374 1.12 -8.73 29.63
C GLY A 374 0.84 -8.52 28.14
N LYS A 375 -0.32 -9.00 27.67
CA LYS A 375 -0.85 -8.98 26.29
C LYS A 375 -0.35 -10.12 25.39
N THR A 376 -0.92 -11.31 25.57
CA THR A 376 -0.88 -12.38 24.55
C THR A 376 -1.63 -11.91 23.30
N ARG A 377 -0.90 -11.46 22.27
CA ARG A 377 -1.45 -11.23 20.92
C ARG A 377 -0.92 -12.32 20.00
N PRO A 378 -1.78 -13.10 19.33
CA PRO A 378 -1.33 -14.12 18.40
C PRO A 378 -0.79 -13.43 17.14
N SER A 379 0.52 -13.24 17.07
CA SER A 379 1.23 -12.61 15.95
C SER A 379 1.30 -13.48 14.69
N ASN A 380 0.71 -14.68 14.71
CA ASN A 380 0.82 -15.68 13.64
C ASN A 380 -0.45 -15.83 12.77
N ARG A 381 -1.30 -14.78 12.70
CA ARG A 381 -2.57 -14.80 11.94
C ARG A 381 -2.46 -14.20 10.54
N VAL A 382 -1.26 -13.82 10.12
CA VAL A 382 -0.91 -13.55 8.72
C VAL A 382 0.00 -14.65 8.22
N GLN A 383 -0.41 -15.30 7.14
CA GLN A 383 0.33 -16.36 6.46
C GLN A 383 0.78 -15.85 5.10
N TRP A 384 2.04 -16.06 4.75
CA TRP A 384 2.55 -15.72 3.42
C TRP A 384 2.39 -16.90 2.49
N ALA A 385 1.73 -16.71 1.34
CA ALA A 385 1.57 -17.75 0.35
C ALA A 385 2.93 -18.19 -0.21
N THR A 386 3.12 -19.49 -0.32
CA THR A 386 4.34 -20.15 -0.79
C THR A 386 4.29 -20.52 -2.27
N ARG A 387 3.18 -20.23 -2.95
CA ARG A 387 3.02 -20.41 -4.39
C ARG A 387 2.78 -19.06 -5.08
N ALA A 388 3.44 -18.89 -6.22
CA ALA A 388 3.18 -17.83 -7.16
C ALA A 388 1.85 -18.06 -7.89
N ARG A 389 1.12 -16.99 -8.17
CA ARG A 389 -0.15 -16.99 -8.90
C ARG A 389 0.11 -16.54 -10.34
N LEU A 390 -0.05 -17.47 -11.28
CA LEU A 390 0.33 -17.31 -12.68
C LEU A 390 -0.89 -16.99 -13.55
N ALA A 391 -0.71 -16.09 -14.51
CA ALA A 391 -1.59 -15.99 -15.68
C ALA A 391 -0.91 -16.53 -16.92
N VAL A 392 -1.56 -17.46 -17.61
CA VAL A 392 -1.07 -18.03 -18.87
C VAL A 392 -1.77 -17.35 -20.06
N PHE A 393 -0.99 -16.81 -20.99
CA PHE A 393 -1.50 -16.13 -22.17
C PHE A 393 -1.40 -17.06 -23.38
N ALA A 394 -2.50 -17.28 -24.09
CA ALA A 394 -2.53 -18.20 -25.24
C ALA A 394 -3.60 -17.82 -26.28
N SER A 395 -3.24 -17.83 -27.56
CA SER A 395 -4.12 -17.39 -28.67
C SER A 395 -4.59 -18.53 -29.60
N GLY A 396 -4.38 -19.80 -29.25
CA GLY A 396 -4.55 -20.94 -30.17
C GLY A 396 -4.93 -22.26 -29.50
N GLU A 397 -4.25 -23.34 -29.89
CA GLU A 397 -4.54 -24.72 -29.43
C GLU A 397 -4.30 -24.94 -27.93
N GLY A 398 -3.37 -24.17 -27.33
CA GLY A 398 -3.06 -24.23 -25.91
C GLY A 398 -2.32 -25.50 -25.48
N THR A 399 -1.45 -26.07 -26.33
CA THR A 399 -0.66 -27.26 -25.98
C THR A 399 0.35 -26.96 -24.87
N ASN A 400 1.04 -25.81 -24.92
CA ASN A 400 1.90 -25.34 -23.84
C ASN A 400 1.11 -25.07 -22.54
N LEU A 401 -0.10 -24.51 -22.64
CA LEU A 401 -1.00 -24.38 -21.48
C LEU A 401 -1.33 -25.75 -20.88
N GLN A 402 -1.67 -26.75 -21.71
CA GLN A 402 -1.93 -28.10 -21.23
C GLN A 402 -0.72 -28.70 -20.50
N ALA A 403 0.49 -28.55 -21.07
CA ALA A 403 1.70 -29.03 -20.44
C ALA A 403 1.94 -28.39 -19.06
N LEU A 404 1.65 -27.09 -18.91
CA LEU A 404 1.73 -26.39 -17.63
C LEU A 404 0.68 -26.88 -16.62
N LEU A 405 -0.57 -27.08 -17.06
CA LEU A 405 -1.64 -27.64 -16.22
C LEU A 405 -1.32 -29.06 -15.75
N ASP A 406 -0.85 -29.91 -16.67
CA ASP A 406 -0.45 -31.29 -16.37
C ASP A 406 0.74 -31.30 -15.40
N HIS A 407 1.71 -30.39 -15.59
CA HIS A 407 2.87 -30.25 -14.72
C HIS A 407 2.46 -29.83 -13.30
N GLN A 408 1.59 -28.81 -13.16
CA GLN A 408 1.01 -28.39 -11.89
C GLN A 408 0.33 -29.55 -11.15
N HIS A 409 -0.42 -30.38 -11.88
CA HIS A 409 -1.15 -31.51 -11.29
C HIS A 409 -0.23 -32.65 -10.85
N THR A 410 0.82 -32.92 -11.64
CA THR A 410 1.76 -34.04 -11.41
C THR A 410 2.89 -33.70 -10.44
N HIS A 411 3.14 -32.42 -10.17
CA HIS A 411 4.21 -31.94 -9.29
C HIS A 411 3.62 -31.07 -8.16
N PRO A 412 3.15 -31.66 -7.04
CA PRO A 412 2.54 -30.92 -5.94
C PRO A 412 3.46 -29.86 -5.32
N ASP A 413 4.77 -30.03 -5.40
CA ASP A 413 5.73 -29.07 -4.89
C ASP A 413 6.01 -27.91 -5.86
N TRP A 414 5.47 -27.93 -7.08
CA TRP A 414 5.65 -26.88 -8.07
C TRP A 414 5.24 -25.53 -7.46
N PRO A 415 6.08 -24.49 -7.57
CA PRO A 415 5.88 -23.22 -6.86
C PRO A 415 4.83 -22.32 -7.55
N GLY A 416 4.19 -22.78 -8.62
CA GLY A 416 3.19 -22.05 -9.39
C GLY A 416 1.77 -22.55 -9.14
N GLU A 417 0.82 -21.64 -9.22
CA GLU A 417 -0.61 -21.90 -9.29
C GLU A 417 -1.17 -21.09 -10.46
N ILE A 418 -1.68 -21.77 -11.50
CA ILE A 418 -2.31 -21.13 -12.65
C ILE A 418 -3.72 -20.74 -12.25
N VAL A 419 -3.95 -19.43 -12.12
CA VAL A 419 -5.20 -18.87 -11.58
C VAL A 419 -6.03 -18.18 -12.65
N LEU A 420 -5.42 -17.86 -13.79
CA LEU A 420 -6.06 -17.18 -14.90
C LEU A 420 -5.45 -17.61 -16.25
N VAL A 421 -6.29 -17.76 -17.26
CA VAL A 421 -5.87 -17.85 -18.66
C VAL A 421 -6.40 -16.65 -19.44
N VAL A 422 -5.49 -15.97 -20.14
CA VAL A 422 -5.78 -14.77 -20.93
C VAL A 422 -5.68 -15.07 -22.42
N SER A 423 -6.67 -14.64 -23.20
CA SER A 423 -6.67 -14.80 -24.67
C SER A 423 -7.22 -13.55 -25.36
N ASP A 424 -6.59 -13.18 -26.48
CA ASP A 424 -7.09 -12.18 -27.42
C ASP A 424 -8.12 -12.75 -28.42
N LYS A 425 -8.35 -14.07 -28.37
CA LYS A 425 -9.28 -14.81 -29.22
C LYS A 425 -10.33 -15.54 -28.38
N PRO A 426 -11.52 -14.94 -28.19
CA PRO A 426 -12.64 -15.63 -27.57
C PRO A 426 -12.96 -16.94 -28.30
N GLY A 427 -13.21 -18.01 -27.54
CA GLY A 427 -13.54 -19.33 -28.06
C GLY A 427 -12.36 -20.17 -28.58
N CYS A 428 -11.10 -19.74 -28.37
CA CYS A 428 -9.95 -20.58 -28.72
C CYS A 428 -9.87 -21.82 -27.81
N ARG A 429 -9.23 -22.88 -28.31
CA ARG A 429 -9.14 -24.16 -27.60
C ARG A 429 -8.38 -24.05 -26.26
N ALA A 430 -7.44 -23.12 -26.14
CA ALA A 430 -6.74 -22.86 -24.88
C ALA A 430 -7.72 -22.48 -23.75
N LEU A 431 -8.75 -21.68 -24.04
CA LEU A 431 -9.77 -21.31 -23.04
C LEU A 431 -10.59 -22.52 -22.60
N ALA A 432 -10.99 -23.38 -23.55
CA ALA A 432 -11.71 -24.61 -23.22
C ALA A 432 -10.89 -25.56 -22.32
N ARG A 433 -9.56 -25.62 -22.52
CA ARG A 433 -8.65 -26.38 -21.62
C ARG A 433 -8.62 -25.78 -20.21
N ALA A 434 -8.57 -24.45 -20.12
CA ALA A 434 -8.58 -23.74 -18.83
C ALA A 434 -9.88 -24.00 -18.05
N GLU A 435 -11.03 -23.86 -18.72
CA GLU A 435 -12.35 -24.13 -18.14
C GLU A 435 -12.48 -25.59 -17.68
N GLN A 436 -12.01 -26.55 -18.49
CA GLN A 436 -11.98 -27.96 -18.12
C GLN A 436 -11.12 -28.25 -16.89
N ALA A 437 -10.05 -27.46 -16.68
CA ALA A 437 -9.19 -27.54 -15.52
C ALA A 437 -9.70 -26.72 -14.32
N GLY A 438 -10.84 -26.03 -14.44
CA GLY A 438 -11.39 -25.17 -13.38
C GLY A 438 -10.61 -23.86 -13.18
N VAL A 439 -9.83 -23.42 -14.16
CA VAL A 439 -9.07 -22.17 -14.13
C VAL A 439 -9.91 -21.04 -14.71
N ALA A 440 -9.88 -19.87 -14.08
CA ALA A 440 -10.60 -18.70 -14.57
C ALA A 440 -10.08 -18.25 -15.95
N VAL A 441 -10.95 -17.63 -16.74
CA VAL A 441 -10.63 -17.16 -18.08
C VAL A 441 -10.96 -15.69 -18.27
N PHE A 442 -10.06 -14.96 -18.92
CA PHE A 442 -10.32 -13.63 -19.46
C PHE A 442 -10.09 -13.65 -20.96
N ALA A 443 -11.14 -13.33 -21.73
CA ALA A 443 -11.07 -13.30 -23.18
C ALA A 443 -11.71 -12.04 -23.73
N ALA A 444 -10.93 -11.24 -24.45
CA ALA A 444 -11.41 -10.01 -25.06
C ALA A 444 -10.68 -9.76 -26.37
N ARG A 445 -11.34 -9.13 -27.35
CA ARG A 445 -10.69 -8.86 -28.64
C ARG A 445 -10.08 -7.46 -28.61
N PRO A 446 -8.85 -7.25 -29.12
CA PRO A 446 -8.23 -5.92 -29.15
C PRO A 446 -9.08 -4.87 -29.86
N ARG A 447 -9.86 -5.27 -30.87
CA ARG A 447 -10.78 -4.39 -31.62
C ARG A 447 -11.97 -3.89 -30.81
N ASP A 448 -12.22 -4.46 -29.63
CA ASP A 448 -13.31 -4.08 -28.74
C ASP A 448 -12.91 -2.85 -27.88
N TYR A 449 -11.67 -2.35 -28.02
CA TYR A 449 -11.10 -1.23 -27.27
C TYR A 449 -10.62 -0.12 -28.20
N SER A 450 -10.54 1.11 -27.68
CA SER A 450 -10.12 2.31 -28.44
C SER A 450 -8.68 2.20 -28.92
N ASP A 451 -7.80 1.65 -28.10
CA ASP A 451 -6.37 1.51 -28.37
C ASP A 451 -5.77 0.32 -27.60
N LYS A 452 -4.45 0.11 -27.79
CA LYS A 452 -3.70 -0.96 -27.11
C LYS A 452 -3.67 -0.75 -25.60
N ALA A 453 -3.54 0.49 -25.12
CA ALA A 453 -3.43 0.78 -23.70
C ALA A 453 -4.73 0.46 -22.95
N GLY A 454 -5.88 0.78 -23.54
CA GLY A 454 -7.20 0.43 -23.00
C GLY A 454 -7.43 -1.09 -22.95
N PHE A 455 -6.98 -1.82 -23.98
CA PHE A 455 -7.01 -3.29 -23.98
C PHE A 455 -6.13 -3.87 -22.86
N GLU A 456 -4.91 -3.37 -22.71
CA GLU A 456 -4.00 -3.83 -21.66
C GLU A 456 -4.43 -3.41 -20.26
N ALA A 457 -5.10 -2.28 -20.10
CA ALA A 457 -5.69 -1.86 -18.84
C ALA A 457 -6.80 -2.85 -18.39
N ALA A 458 -7.62 -3.34 -19.33
CA ALA A 458 -8.62 -4.36 -19.03
C ALA A 458 -7.98 -5.70 -18.64
N ILE A 459 -6.90 -6.11 -19.32
CA ILE A 459 -6.11 -7.28 -18.93
C ILE A 459 -5.51 -7.07 -17.53
N ALA A 460 -4.88 -5.92 -17.27
CA ALA A 460 -4.26 -5.60 -15.99
C ALA A 460 -5.28 -5.63 -14.84
N LEU A 461 -6.50 -5.14 -15.08
CA LEU A 461 -7.59 -5.25 -14.10
C LEU A 461 -7.95 -6.71 -13.81
N ALA A 462 -8.12 -7.55 -14.83
CA ALA A 462 -8.38 -8.97 -14.65
C ALA A 462 -7.24 -9.68 -13.90
N LEU A 463 -5.98 -9.35 -14.22
CA LEU A 463 -4.82 -9.89 -13.51
C LEU A 463 -4.84 -9.52 -12.02
N ARG A 464 -5.19 -8.26 -11.68
CA ARG A 464 -5.33 -7.80 -10.29
C ARG A 464 -6.50 -8.46 -9.56
N GLN A 465 -7.63 -8.71 -10.24
CA GLN A 465 -8.79 -9.43 -9.67
C GLN A 465 -8.43 -10.86 -9.24
N HIS A 466 -7.44 -11.48 -9.89
CA HIS A 466 -6.99 -12.84 -9.59
C HIS A 466 -5.71 -12.90 -8.73
N GLY A 467 -5.17 -11.75 -8.31
CA GLY A 467 -3.93 -11.67 -7.52
C GLY A 467 -2.70 -12.20 -8.26
N VAL A 468 -2.68 -12.07 -9.59
CA VAL A 468 -1.60 -12.60 -10.44
C VAL A 468 -0.30 -11.83 -10.18
N ASN A 469 0.79 -12.57 -9.98
CA ASN A 469 2.14 -12.02 -9.79
C ASN A 469 3.14 -12.37 -10.91
N TRP A 470 2.86 -13.37 -11.76
CA TRP A 470 3.69 -13.71 -12.93
C TRP A 470 2.85 -13.94 -14.19
N LEU A 471 3.38 -13.53 -15.34
CA LEU A 471 2.78 -13.76 -16.65
C LEU A 471 3.59 -14.79 -17.43
N VAL A 472 2.89 -15.72 -18.08
CA VAL A 472 3.48 -16.82 -18.84
C VAL A 472 2.90 -16.80 -20.25
N LEU A 473 3.67 -16.34 -21.23
CA LEU A 473 3.23 -16.35 -22.63
C LEU A 473 3.45 -17.74 -23.23
N ALA A 474 2.37 -18.43 -23.56
CA ALA A 474 2.35 -19.82 -24.03
C ALA A 474 1.68 -19.90 -25.41
N GLY A 475 2.29 -19.21 -26.39
CA GLY A 475 1.71 -19.03 -27.73
C GLY A 475 0.72 -17.87 -27.81
N TYR A 476 1.03 -16.76 -27.16
CA TYR A 476 0.27 -15.51 -27.25
C TYR A 476 0.74 -14.69 -28.46
N MET A 477 -0.16 -14.41 -29.40
CA MET A 477 0.18 -13.86 -30.72
C MET A 477 0.18 -12.31 -30.76
N ARG A 478 0.47 -11.67 -29.63
CA ARG A 478 0.44 -10.21 -29.46
C ARG A 478 1.67 -9.77 -28.68
N ILE A 479 2.18 -8.60 -29.06
CA ILE A 479 3.29 -7.94 -28.35
C ILE A 479 2.74 -7.32 -27.06
N ILE A 480 3.34 -7.65 -25.92
CA ILE A 480 3.07 -7.02 -24.64
C ILE A 480 3.54 -5.57 -24.67
N GLY A 481 2.69 -4.65 -24.27
CA GLY A 481 2.92 -3.22 -24.26
C GLY A 481 3.27 -2.66 -22.88
N PRO A 482 3.51 -1.33 -22.82
CA PRO A 482 4.05 -0.67 -21.63
C PRO A 482 3.21 -0.89 -20.38
N VAL A 483 1.87 -0.91 -20.49
CA VAL A 483 0.97 -1.07 -19.34
C VAL A 483 1.26 -2.36 -18.57
N LEU A 484 1.49 -3.46 -19.29
CA LEU A 484 1.79 -4.76 -18.67
C LEU A 484 3.27 -4.91 -18.33
N LEU A 485 4.19 -4.36 -19.14
CA LEU A 485 5.63 -4.38 -18.85
C LEU A 485 5.95 -3.63 -17.55
N GLU A 486 5.33 -2.46 -17.34
CA GLU A 486 5.49 -1.65 -16.13
C GLU A 486 4.83 -2.30 -14.89
N ALA A 487 3.72 -3.02 -15.07
CA ALA A 487 3.05 -3.71 -13.98
C ALA A 487 3.77 -5.01 -13.56
N TYR A 488 4.46 -5.67 -14.49
CA TYR A 488 5.14 -6.96 -14.27
C TYR A 488 6.63 -6.91 -14.67
N PRO A 489 7.42 -5.96 -14.12
CA PRO A 489 8.81 -5.80 -14.48
C PRO A 489 9.59 -7.06 -14.09
N ASN A 490 10.32 -7.66 -15.05
CA ASN A 490 11.06 -8.91 -14.87
C ASN A 490 10.19 -10.10 -14.40
N ARG A 491 8.89 -10.11 -14.71
CA ARG A 491 7.94 -11.16 -14.30
C ARG A 491 7.10 -11.74 -15.44
N ILE A 492 7.58 -11.60 -16.67
CA ILE A 492 6.90 -12.07 -17.88
C ILE A 492 7.81 -13.03 -18.63
N PHE A 493 7.43 -14.31 -18.65
CA PHE A 493 8.09 -15.33 -19.43
C PHE A 493 7.51 -15.40 -20.83
N ASN A 494 8.35 -15.69 -21.82
CA ASN A 494 7.91 -16.15 -23.13
C ASN A 494 8.68 -17.41 -23.54
N ILE A 495 7.98 -18.28 -24.27
CA ILE A 495 8.56 -19.42 -24.95
C ILE A 495 8.50 -19.22 -26.46
N HIS A 496 9.62 -19.46 -27.12
CA HIS A 496 9.77 -19.24 -28.56
C HIS A 496 10.30 -20.50 -29.26
N PRO A 497 9.71 -20.92 -30.40
CA PRO A 497 10.05 -22.18 -31.10
C PRO A 497 11.30 -22.05 -31.99
N SER A 498 12.37 -21.44 -31.48
CA SER A 498 13.70 -21.47 -32.11
C SER A 498 14.80 -21.18 -31.09
N LEU A 499 16.07 -21.29 -31.53
CA LEU A 499 17.24 -20.86 -30.76
C LEU A 499 17.52 -19.37 -31.00
N LEU A 500 16.88 -18.49 -30.22
CA LEU A 500 17.13 -17.05 -30.29
C LEU A 500 18.64 -16.74 -30.11
N PRO A 501 19.16 -15.73 -30.85
CA PRO A 501 18.44 -14.76 -31.69
C PRO A 501 18.10 -15.24 -33.11
N ALA A 502 18.32 -16.52 -33.44
CA ALA A 502 17.94 -17.03 -34.76
C ALA A 502 16.41 -17.17 -34.88
N PHE A 503 15.87 -16.81 -36.04
CA PHE A 503 14.45 -16.95 -36.38
C PHE A 503 13.46 -16.31 -35.36
N PRO A 504 13.60 -15.01 -35.03
CA PRO A 504 12.62 -14.33 -34.18
C PRO A 504 11.28 -14.13 -34.91
N GLY A 505 10.21 -13.94 -34.15
CA GLY A 505 8.87 -13.67 -34.67
C GLY A 505 8.06 -14.90 -35.03
N ARG A 506 6.85 -14.66 -35.52
CA ARG A 506 5.76 -15.66 -35.60
C ARG A 506 5.99 -16.86 -36.54
N HIS A 507 6.99 -16.82 -37.42
CA HIS A 507 7.21 -17.81 -38.48
C HIS A 507 8.49 -18.62 -38.28
N ALA A 508 9.01 -18.67 -37.05
CA ALA A 508 10.31 -19.23 -36.72
C ALA A 508 10.56 -20.64 -37.28
N VAL A 509 9.56 -21.52 -37.25
CA VAL A 509 9.67 -22.91 -37.75
C VAL A 509 9.80 -22.95 -39.28
N ALA A 510 8.95 -22.20 -39.98
CA ALA A 510 9.01 -22.07 -41.43
C ALA A 510 10.33 -21.44 -41.88
N ASP A 511 10.79 -20.41 -41.17
CA ASP A 511 12.04 -19.72 -41.47
C ASP A 511 13.27 -20.62 -41.25
N ALA A 512 13.26 -21.47 -40.21
CA ALA A 512 14.32 -22.45 -39.96
C ALA A 512 14.43 -23.48 -41.09
N LEU A 513 13.29 -23.99 -41.57
CA LEU A 513 13.25 -24.92 -42.70
C LEU A 513 13.68 -24.24 -44.01
N ALA A 514 13.21 -23.01 -44.26
CA ALA A 514 13.57 -22.25 -45.45
C ALA A 514 15.08 -21.91 -45.49
N ALA A 515 15.70 -21.69 -44.33
CA ALA A 515 17.14 -21.49 -44.20
C ALA A 515 17.97 -22.78 -44.32
N GLY A 516 17.32 -23.95 -44.39
CA GLY A 516 18.01 -25.24 -44.42
C GLY A 516 18.77 -25.55 -43.14
N ALA A 517 18.27 -25.06 -41.99
CA ALA A 517 18.91 -25.30 -40.70
C ALA A 517 18.92 -26.80 -40.36
N SER A 518 20.05 -27.33 -39.90
CA SER A 518 20.14 -28.71 -39.40
C SER A 518 19.75 -28.83 -37.92
N VAL A 519 19.61 -27.70 -37.23
CA VAL A 519 19.24 -27.61 -35.82
C VAL A 519 18.44 -26.34 -35.60
N THR A 520 17.35 -26.48 -34.85
CA THR A 520 16.59 -25.38 -34.25
C THR A 520 16.48 -25.65 -32.75
N GLY A 521 15.45 -25.16 -32.08
CA GLY A 521 15.23 -25.44 -30.69
C GLY A 521 14.07 -24.69 -30.10
N VAL A 522 14.14 -24.55 -28.79
CA VAL A 522 13.20 -23.78 -27.98
C VAL A 522 14.01 -22.81 -27.15
N THR A 523 13.51 -21.59 -27.01
CA THR A 523 14.06 -20.59 -26.09
C THR A 523 13.00 -20.15 -25.09
N VAL A 524 13.35 -20.16 -23.81
CA VAL A 524 12.59 -19.44 -22.77
C VAL A 524 13.37 -18.16 -22.43
N HIS A 525 12.70 -17.02 -22.44
CA HIS A 525 13.33 -15.71 -22.20
C HIS A 525 12.40 -14.75 -21.47
N TRP A 526 12.97 -13.67 -20.94
CA TRP A 526 12.20 -12.54 -20.42
C TRP A 526 11.59 -11.74 -21.56
N VAL A 527 10.37 -11.24 -21.36
CA VAL A 527 9.77 -10.30 -22.30
C VAL A 527 10.26 -8.89 -22.01
N ASP A 528 10.65 -8.18 -23.06
CA ASP A 528 10.97 -6.76 -23.08
C ASP A 528 10.07 -6.04 -24.12
N GLU A 529 10.41 -4.79 -24.46
CA GLU A 529 9.66 -4.00 -25.45
C GLU A 529 9.80 -4.51 -26.90
N GLY A 530 10.80 -5.36 -27.16
CA GLY A 530 11.09 -5.86 -28.50
C GLY A 530 10.42 -7.20 -28.82
N ILE A 531 10.71 -7.72 -30.01
CA ILE A 531 10.20 -9.01 -30.47
C ILE A 531 11.30 -10.03 -30.23
N ASP A 532 11.06 -10.93 -29.27
CA ASP A 532 11.96 -12.04 -28.92
C ASP A 532 13.40 -11.59 -28.63
N SER A 533 13.57 -10.39 -28.07
CA SER A 533 14.88 -9.77 -27.82
C SER A 533 15.33 -9.81 -26.36
N GLY A 534 14.43 -10.12 -25.43
CA GLY A 534 14.75 -10.08 -24.02
C GLY A 534 15.74 -11.18 -23.59
N PRO A 535 16.36 -11.04 -22.39
CA PRO A 535 17.41 -11.94 -21.95
C PRO A 535 16.96 -13.41 -21.87
N ILE A 536 17.79 -14.29 -22.42
CA ILE A 536 17.55 -15.73 -22.49
C ILE A 536 17.71 -16.37 -21.11
N LEU A 537 16.73 -17.18 -20.70
CA LEU A 537 16.72 -17.94 -19.46
C LEU A 537 17.21 -19.38 -19.65
N ALA A 538 16.80 -20.01 -20.75
CA ALA A 538 17.25 -21.35 -21.14
C ALA A 538 16.96 -21.62 -22.61
N GLN A 539 17.69 -22.58 -23.18
CA GLN A 539 17.45 -23.10 -24.52
C GLN A 539 17.59 -24.63 -24.55
N GLU A 540 16.78 -25.27 -25.38
CA GLU A 540 16.90 -26.69 -25.71
C GLU A 540 17.05 -26.85 -27.22
N ARG A 541 18.01 -27.65 -27.66
CA ARG A 541 18.26 -27.90 -29.09
C ARG A 541 17.33 -28.99 -29.61
N VAL A 542 16.79 -28.78 -30.80
CA VAL A 542 15.98 -29.76 -31.53
C VAL A 542 16.62 -29.98 -32.90
N PRO A 543 17.20 -31.17 -33.17
CA PRO A 543 17.69 -31.52 -34.50
C PRO A 543 16.55 -31.46 -35.53
N ILE A 544 16.90 -31.09 -36.77
CA ILE A 544 15.95 -31.11 -37.89
C ILE A 544 16.36 -32.24 -38.82
N ASP A 545 15.51 -33.28 -38.94
CA ASP A 545 15.80 -34.35 -39.89
C ASP A 545 15.54 -33.90 -41.33
N PRO A 546 16.38 -34.34 -42.29
CA PRO A 546 16.17 -34.06 -43.70
C PRO A 546 14.80 -34.55 -44.18
N GLY A 547 13.98 -33.64 -44.71
CA GLY A 547 12.69 -33.95 -45.30
C GLY A 547 11.49 -33.82 -44.37
N TRP A 548 11.67 -33.42 -43.10
CA TRP A 548 10.55 -33.06 -42.24
C TRP A 548 9.72 -31.92 -42.82
N SER A 549 8.40 -32.09 -42.72
CA SER A 549 7.42 -31.02 -42.88
C SER A 549 7.45 -30.06 -41.68
N GLU A 550 6.89 -28.86 -41.87
CA GLU A 550 6.72 -27.88 -40.79
C GLU A 550 5.97 -28.47 -39.58
N SER A 551 4.92 -29.27 -39.83
CA SER A 551 4.14 -29.93 -38.78
C SER A 551 4.95 -30.96 -37.98
N GLU A 552 5.81 -31.74 -38.63
CA GLU A 552 6.67 -32.73 -37.97
C GLU A 552 7.75 -32.06 -37.12
N LEU A 553 8.37 -31.01 -37.65
CA LEU A 553 9.33 -30.21 -36.89
C LEU A 553 8.65 -29.54 -35.69
N LEU A 554 7.49 -28.92 -35.91
CA LEU A 554 6.72 -28.27 -34.85
C LEU A 554 6.32 -29.26 -33.74
N ALA A 555 5.93 -30.50 -34.08
CA ALA A 555 5.61 -31.52 -33.09
C ALA A 555 6.81 -31.88 -32.19
N ASN A 556 8.01 -31.96 -32.76
CA ASN A 556 9.25 -32.19 -32.00
C ASN A 556 9.63 -30.99 -31.14
N ILE A 557 9.48 -29.77 -31.68
CA ILE A 557 9.67 -28.52 -30.93
C ILE A 557 8.70 -28.46 -29.75
N HIS A 558 7.41 -28.70 -29.96
CA HIS A 558 6.42 -28.75 -28.87
C HIS A 558 6.82 -29.77 -27.78
N GLY A 559 7.37 -30.93 -28.18
CA GLY A 559 7.90 -31.91 -27.22
C GLY A 559 9.00 -31.34 -26.32
N ALA A 560 9.90 -30.51 -26.88
CA ALA A 560 10.91 -29.78 -26.10
C ALA A 560 10.28 -28.64 -25.29
N GLU A 561 9.32 -27.90 -25.82
CA GLU A 561 8.64 -26.81 -25.11
C GLU A 561 7.94 -27.32 -23.85
N HIS A 562 7.20 -28.43 -23.96
CA HIS A 562 6.48 -29.04 -22.85
C HIS A 562 7.38 -29.51 -21.71
N ARG A 563 8.67 -29.77 -21.99
CA ARG A 563 9.68 -30.11 -20.96
C ARG A 563 10.38 -28.88 -20.41
N LEU A 564 10.88 -28.03 -21.30
CA LEU A 564 11.71 -26.89 -20.92
C LEU A 564 10.91 -25.83 -20.17
N TYR A 565 9.69 -25.53 -20.61
CA TYR A 565 8.95 -24.38 -20.09
C TYR A 565 8.61 -24.50 -18.60
N PRO A 566 7.96 -25.59 -18.15
CA PRO A 566 7.59 -25.73 -16.74
C PRO A 566 8.83 -25.74 -15.82
N ALA A 567 9.92 -26.37 -16.26
CA ALA A 567 11.17 -26.46 -15.50
C ALA A 567 11.86 -25.11 -15.31
N VAL A 568 11.87 -24.25 -16.35
CA VAL A 568 12.44 -22.90 -16.26
C VAL A 568 11.60 -22.02 -15.37
N ILE A 569 10.27 -22.08 -15.50
CA ILE A 569 9.32 -21.34 -14.65
C ILE A 569 9.54 -21.74 -13.18
N GLU A 570 9.58 -23.04 -12.88
CA GLU A 570 9.81 -23.55 -11.54
C GLU A 570 11.10 -23.00 -10.92
N ARG A 571 12.24 -23.20 -11.59
CA ARG A 571 13.56 -22.76 -11.10
C ARG A 571 13.58 -21.25 -10.82
N THR A 572 12.98 -20.48 -11.70
CA THR A 572 12.99 -19.01 -11.62
C THR A 572 12.11 -18.50 -10.50
N ILE A 573 10.90 -19.05 -10.35
CA ILE A 573 9.99 -18.69 -9.26
C ILE A 573 10.59 -19.07 -7.90
N ARG A 574 11.16 -20.28 -7.76
CA ARG A 574 11.83 -20.68 -6.50
C ARG A 574 12.92 -19.70 -6.10
N ALA A 575 13.80 -19.32 -7.03
CA ALA A 575 14.86 -18.35 -6.77
C ALA A 575 14.31 -16.97 -6.36
N SER A 576 13.25 -16.50 -7.03
CA SER A 576 12.60 -15.24 -6.68
C SER A 576 11.91 -15.28 -5.31
N MET A 577 11.25 -16.39 -4.97
CA MET A 577 10.55 -16.54 -3.69
C MET A 577 11.53 -16.69 -2.54
N ALA A 578 12.65 -17.40 -2.73
CA ALA A 578 13.74 -17.43 -1.76
C ALA A 578 14.26 -16.00 -1.50
N THR A 579 14.44 -15.18 -2.54
CA THR A 579 14.88 -13.78 -2.36
C THR A 579 13.83 -12.91 -1.64
N LEU A 580 12.54 -13.16 -1.88
CA LEU A 580 11.44 -12.43 -1.23
C LEU A 580 11.27 -12.85 0.23
N ILE A 581 11.38 -14.14 0.54
CA ILE A 581 11.07 -14.71 1.87
C ILE A 581 12.32 -14.79 2.76
N GLU A 582 13.47 -15.19 2.19
CA GLU A 582 14.75 -15.42 2.87
C GLU A 582 15.78 -14.35 2.49
N MET A 583 15.59 -13.12 3.00
CA MET A 583 16.73 -12.30 3.42
C MET A 583 16.98 -12.55 4.92
N GLU A 584 17.09 -13.83 5.31
CA GLU A 584 17.73 -14.25 6.56
C GLU A 584 19.26 -14.17 6.42
#